data_AF-A0A940I3M5-F1
#
_entry.id   AF-A0A940I3M5-F1
#
_cell.length_a   1.000
_cell.length_b   1.000
_cell.length_c   1.000
_cell.angle_alpha   90.00
_cell.angle_beta   90.00
_cell.angle_gamma   90.00
#
_symmetry.space_group_name_H-M   'P 1'
#
loop_
_entity.id
_entity.type
_entity.pdbx_description
1 polymer ?
#
loop_
_entity_poly.entity_id
_entity_poly.type
_entity_poly.pdbx_seq_one_letter_code
_entity_poly.pdbx_strand_id
1 'polypeptide(L)'
;MKKYLFCLLILTAVAFLSSCSTGKQAITQKDIEALRVKYYKGRMGSINELIYILRNKNLPYEVRLKALDVLAETKHPDAEKAIRDFVSDALEISYEMLLQAADRLSQGKDPQNVEALVKGLVTAQGKYVEYRTQVMKKLSGMQPEIEVESLLDLYESERKDYIKYQESLTKLLGNLGDDRVIPILIDIARNPENNLSTRSLAIEILSRKDDPTITEAFIDMLQDPETQLKFKDFALQAMDDVPTYKMITALSELYKVDKEEHLILLEKLTEAVKDVNDTALVPILTDIALSEIYPYKIRENAILSLVKFRDKEVFFKLLPLLEDARNYVLYDAIYQMARELNDKEVLDKLRETELKAQKSIFQGIRR
;
A
#
# COMPACT_ATOMS: atom_id res chain seq x y z
N MET A 1 -57.00 66.25 -14.47
CA MET A 1 -56.62 65.48 -13.24
C MET A 1 -57.16 64.04 -13.21
N LYS A 2 -58.35 63.71 -13.73
CA LYS A 2 -58.89 62.33 -13.69
C LYS A 2 -58.19 61.27 -14.58
N LYS A 3 -57.51 61.66 -15.67
CA LYS A 3 -56.77 60.70 -16.54
C LYS A 3 -55.43 60.21 -15.96
N TYR A 4 -54.77 61.02 -15.13
CA TYR A 4 -53.49 60.63 -14.51
C TYR A 4 -53.68 59.76 -13.26
N LEU A 5 -54.81 59.93 -12.55
CA LEU A 5 -55.15 59.08 -11.40
C LEU A 5 -55.49 57.64 -11.81
N PHE A 6 -56.07 57.45 -13.01
CA PHE A 6 -56.41 56.13 -13.54
C PHE A 6 -55.17 55.38 -14.05
N CYS A 7 -54.19 56.06 -14.65
CA CYS A 7 -52.92 55.44 -15.02
C CYS A 7 -52.06 55.04 -13.80
N LEU A 8 -52.12 55.79 -12.69
CA LEU A 8 -51.37 55.46 -11.48
C LEU A 8 -51.97 54.25 -10.72
N LEU A 9 -53.28 54.04 -10.83
CA LEU A 9 -53.98 52.86 -10.29
C LEU A 9 -53.73 51.59 -11.11
N ILE A 10 -53.52 51.71 -12.42
CA ILE A 10 -53.17 50.55 -13.27
C ILE A 10 -51.70 50.16 -13.12
N LEU A 11 -50.78 51.12 -12.93
CA LEU A 11 -49.37 50.81 -12.68
C LEU A 11 -49.11 50.14 -11.32
N THR A 12 -49.94 50.44 -10.31
CA THR A 12 -49.86 49.78 -8.98
C THR A 12 -50.54 48.40 -8.97
N ALA A 13 -51.55 48.17 -9.82
CA ALA A 13 -52.16 46.84 -10.00
C ALA A 13 -51.26 45.88 -10.81
N VAL A 14 -50.48 46.37 -11.77
CA VAL A 14 -49.52 45.54 -12.53
C VAL A 14 -48.27 45.19 -11.71
N ALA A 15 -47.90 46.02 -10.72
CA ALA A 15 -46.83 45.71 -9.77
C ALA A 15 -47.20 44.64 -8.71
N PHE A 16 -48.50 44.36 -8.51
CA PHE A 16 -48.98 43.29 -7.62
C PHE A 16 -49.21 41.95 -8.31
N LEU A 17 -49.20 41.90 -9.65
CA LEU A 17 -49.39 40.66 -10.43
C LEU A 17 -48.08 40.08 -11.00
N SER A 18 -46.93 40.71 -10.75
CA SER A 18 -45.59 40.21 -11.10
C SER A 18 -44.85 39.53 -9.93
N SER A 19 -45.58 39.06 -8.91
CA SER A 19 -45.04 38.22 -7.82
C SER A 19 -45.67 36.83 -7.74
N CYS A 20 -46.12 36.28 -8.86
CA CYS A 20 -46.15 34.83 -9.03
C CYS A 20 -44.83 34.41 -9.68
N SER A 21 -43.75 34.45 -8.90
CA SER A 21 -42.62 33.59 -9.22
C SER A 21 -43.10 32.16 -9.01
N THR A 22 -43.24 31.41 -10.10
CA THR A 22 -43.23 29.95 -10.08
C THR A 22 -41.81 29.48 -9.72
N GLY A 23 -41.27 29.96 -8.60
CA GLY A 23 -40.08 29.44 -7.97
C GLY A 23 -40.51 28.21 -7.19
N LYS A 24 -40.14 27.01 -7.65
CA LYS A 24 -40.13 25.83 -6.76
C LYS A 24 -39.38 26.25 -5.49
N GLN A 25 -40.04 26.24 -4.34
CA GLN A 25 -39.39 26.52 -3.06
C GLN A 25 -38.12 25.66 -2.97
N ALA A 26 -36.99 26.30 -2.68
CA ALA A 26 -35.73 25.60 -2.54
C ALA A 26 -35.85 24.58 -1.40
N ILE A 27 -35.56 23.31 -1.68
CA ILE A 27 -35.62 22.23 -0.68
C ILE A 27 -34.57 22.53 0.40
N THR A 28 -34.99 22.48 1.67
CA THR A 28 -34.15 22.76 2.84
C THR A 28 -33.96 21.51 3.71
N GLN A 29 -33.02 21.56 4.66
CA GLN A 29 -32.86 20.48 5.65
C GLN A 29 -34.11 20.24 6.51
N LYS A 30 -34.95 21.27 6.73
CA LYS A 30 -36.23 21.13 7.45
C LYS A 30 -37.21 20.27 6.67
N ASP A 31 -37.20 20.37 5.34
CA ASP A 31 -38.04 19.56 4.48
C ASP A 31 -37.64 18.08 4.54
N ILE A 32 -36.33 17.80 4.66
CA ILE A 32 -35.81 16.44 4.85
C ILE A 32 -36.29 15.85 6.19
N GLU A 33 -36.22 16.63 7.27
CA GLU A 33 -36.73 16.21 8.57
C GLU A 33 -38.25 15.98 8.54
N ALA A 34 -38.99 16.80 7.80
CA ALA A 34 -40.42 16.59 7.61
C ALA A 34 -40.71 15.27 6.85
N LEU A 35 -39.88 14.92 5.85
CA LEU A 35 -39.96 13.63 5.16
C LEU A 35 -39.63 12.46 6.10
N ARG A 36 -38.64 12.60 6.98
CA ARG A 36 -38.34 11.62 8.04
C ARG A 36 -39.55 11.35 8.93
N VAL A 37 -40.16 12.41 9.45
CA VAL A 37 -41.35 12.31 10.32
C VAL A 37 -42.52 11.68 9.57
N LYS A 38 -42.73 12.01 8.28
CA LYS A 38 -43.77 11.39 7.45
C LYS A 38 -43.53 9.89 7.27
N TYR A 39 -42.29 9.48 7.03
CA TYR A 39 -41.92 8.07 6.91
C TYR A 39 -42.25 7.29 8.19
N TYR A 40 -41.82 7.76 9.36
CA TYR A 40 -42.12 7.10 10.65
C TYR A 40 -43.61 7.09 11.02
N LYS A 41 -44.42 7.95 10.39
CA LYS A 41 -45.89 7.91 10.45
C LYS A 41 -46.54 6.96 9.44
N GLY A 42 -45.76 6.13 8.75
CA GLY A 42 -46.22 5.12 7.80
C GLY A 42 -46.35 5.58 6.35
N ARG A 43 -45.92 6.81 6.00
CA ARG A 43 -45.95 7.28 4.60
C ARG A 43 -44.70 6.83 3.84
N MET A 44 -44.73 5.59 3.35
CA MET A 44 -43.59 4.96 2.68
C MET A 44 -43.09 5.71 1.43
N GLY A 45 -43.96 6.46 0.74
CA GLY A 45 -43.58 7.30 -0.39
C GLY A 45 -42.52 8.36 -0.08
N SER A 46 -42.34 8.74 1.20
CA SER A 46 -41.28 9.66 1.62
C SER A 46 -39.87 9.11 1.39
N ILE A 47 -39.68 7.78 1.34
CA ILE A 47 -38.39 7.18 0.98
C ILE A 47 -38.01 7.53 -0.45
N ASN A 48 -38.92 7.39 -1.41
CA ASN A 48 -38.64 7.70 -2.81
C ASN A 48 -38.27 9.18 -3.02
N GLU A 49 -38.90 10.07 -2.25
CA GLU A 49 -38.60 11.50 -2.28
C GLU A 49 -37.21 11.79 -1.69
N LEU A 50 -36.84 11.14 -0.58
CA LEU A 50 -35.50 11.21 -0.01
C LEU A 50 -34.43 10.65 -0.96
N ILE A 51 -34.70 9.53 -1.65
CA ILE A 51 -33.81 8.94 -2.66
C ILE A 51 -33.62 9.90 -3.84
N TYR A 52 -34.70 10.52 -4.31
CA TYR A 52 -34.62 11.53 -5.37
C TYR A 52 -33.74 12.71 -4.94
N ILE A 53 -33.90 13.20 -3.70
CA ILE A 53 -33.11 14.30 -3.17
C ILE A 53 -31.63 13.93 -3.11
N LEU A 54 -31.28 12.74 -2.59
CA LEU A 54 -29.90 12.23 -2.54
C LEU A 54 -29.22 12.26 -3.92
N ARG A 55 -29.94 11.83 -4.96
CA ARG A 55 -29.45 11.70 -6.34
C ARG A 55 -29.46 13.01 -7.14
N ASN A 56 -30.22 14.01 -6.71
CA ASN A 56 -30.39 15.24 -7.47
C ASN A 56 -29.18 16.17 -7.29
N LYS A 57 -28.32 16.21 -8.31
CA LYS A 57 -27.07 16.99 -8.35
C LYS A 57 -27.27 18.50 -8.21
N ASN A 58 -28.45 19.01 -8.55
CA ASN A 58 -28.74 20.45 -8.51
C ASN A 58 -29.15 20.95 -7.10
N LEU A 59 -29.24 20.05 -6.12
CA LEU A 59 -29.56 20.42 -4.74
C LEU A 59 -28.29 20.67 -3.92
N PRO A 60 -28.35 21.57 -2.91
CA PRO A 60 -27.22 21.86 -2.04
C PRO A 60 -26.66 20.62 -1.35
N TYR A 61 -25.34 20.59 -1.17
CA TYR A 61 -24.62 19.49 -0.51
C TYR A 61 -25.24 19.12 0.83
N GLU A 62 -25.53 20.12 1.67
CA GLU A 62 -26.03 19.98 3.03
C GLU A 62 -27.44 19.36 3.08
N VAL A 63 -28.23 19.55 2.01
CA VAL A 63 -29.58 18.99 1.86
C VAL A 63 -29.47 17.52 1.44
N ARG A 64 -28.59 17.22 0.48
CA ARG A 64 -28.34 15.85 0.02
C ARG A 64 -27.71 15.01 1.12
N LEU A 65 -26.81 15.58 1.92
CA LEU A 65 -26.19 14.92 3.06
C LEU A 65 -27.21 14.60 4.15
N LYS A 66 -28.08 15.56 4.50
CA LYS A 66 -29.14 15.29 5.46
C LYS A 66 -30.09 14.19 4.95
N ALA A 67 -30.36 14.13 3.64
CA ALA A 67 -31.15 13.06 3.06
C ALA A 67 -30.45 11.69 3.16
N LEU A 68 -29.14 11.62 2.93
CA LEU A 68 -28.32 10.43 3.14
C LEU A 68 -28.43 9.93 4.59
N ASP A 69 -28.24 10.81 5.58
CA ASP A 69 -28.34 10.47 7.00
C ASP A 69 -29.71 9.89 7.35
N VAL A 70 -30.78 10.56 6.91
CA VAL A 70 -32.14 10.10 7.17
C VAL A 70 -32.40 8.74 6.51
N LEU A 71 -31.96 8.53 5.26
CA LEU A 71 -32.10 7.25 4.57
C LEU A 71 -31.39 6.13 5.35
N ALA A 72 -30.17 6.38 5.84
CA ALA A 72 -29.40 5.41 6.62
C ALA A 72 -30.10 5.05 7.95
N GLU A 73 -30.73 6.02 8.62
CA GLU A 73 -31.50 5.78 9.85
C GLU A 73 -32.70 4.85 9.62
N THR A 74 -33.33 4.93 8.44
CA THR A 74 -34.58 4.19 8.17
C THR A 74 -34.42 2.68 8.12
N LYS A 75 -33.22 2.18 7.75
CA LYS A 75 -32.93 0.76 7.45
C LYS A 75 -33.92 0.11 6.47
N HIS A 76 -34.58 0.90 5.63
CA HIS A 76 -35.53 0.40 4.65
C HIS A 76 -34.80 -0.21 3.45
N PRO A 77 -35.25 -1.34 2.88
CA PRO A 77 -34.56 -1.99 1.76
C PRO A 77 -34.27 -1.06 0.56
N ASP A 78 -35.25 -0.26 0.15
CA ASP A 78 -35.07 0.72 -0.93
C ASP A 78 -34.07 1.84 -0.59
N ALA A 79 -34.03 2.25 0.68
CA ALA A 79 -33.07 3.24 1.16
C ALA A 79 -31.65 2.66 1.16
N GLU A 80 -31.47 1.43 1.64
CA GLU A 80 -30.20 0.72 1.61
C GLU A 80 -29.70 0.50 0.17
N LYS A 81 -30.59 0.08 -0.74
CA LYS A 81 -30.28 -0.02 -2.17
C LYS A 81 -29.84 1.32 -2.74
N ALA A 82 -30.55 2.41 -2.42
CA ALA A 82 -30.20 3.73 -2.92
C ALA A 82 -28.83 4.22 -2.44
N ILE A 83 -28.43 3.90 -1.21
CA ILE A 83 -27.10 4.19 -0.66
C ILE A 83 -26.03 3.36 -1.39
N ARG A 84 -26.27 2.06 -1.63
CA ARG A 84 -25.36 1.21 -2.41
C ARG A 84 -25.16 1.71 -3.83
N ASP A 85 -26.25 2.09 -4.51
CA ASP A 85 -26.21 2.68 -5.85
C ASP A 85 -25.38 3.99 -5.83
N PHE A 86 -25.60 4.86 -4.83
CA PHE A 86 -24.88 6.13 -4.70
C PHE A 86 -23.35 5.95 -4.56
N VAL A 87 -22.91 5.01 -3.72
CA VAL A 87 -21.48 4.67 -3.56
C VAL A 87 -20.92 4.04 -4.84
N SER A 88 -21.64 3.08 -5.42
CA SER A 88 -21.21 2.34 -6.61
C SER A 88 -21.02 3.25 -7.82
N ASP A 89 -21.94 4.20 -8.02
CA ASP A 89 -21.93 5.07 -9.20
C ASP A 89 -20.83 6.14 -9.12
N ALA A 90 -20.24 6.38 -7.94
CA ALA A 90 -19.23 7.41 -7.67
C ALA A 90 -19.54 8.75 -8.38
N LEU A 91 -20.81 9.18 -8.33
CA LEU A 91 -21.31 10.33 -9.08
C LEU A 91 -20.71 11.64 -8.53
N GLU A 92 -19.90 12.32 -9.34
CA GLU A 92 -19.32 13.64 -9.09
C GLU A 92 -18.82 13.83 -7.65
N ILE A 93 -17.78 13.07 -7.31
CA ILE A 93 -16.67 13.38 -6.39
C ILE A 93 -16.95 14.42 -5.28
N SER A 94 -18.07 14.31 -4.57
CA SER A 94 -18.07 14.76 -3.18
C SER A 94 -17.46 13.62 -2.39
N TYR A 95 -16.12 13.62 -2.29
CA TYR A 95 -15.38 12.63 -1.52
C TYR A 95 -15.99 12.48 -0.12
N GLU A 96 -16.39 13.59 0.50
CA GLU A 96 -17.06 13.61 1.79
C GLU A 96 -18.38 12.81 1.81
N MET A 97 -19.27 12.98 0.81
CA MET A 97 -20.52 12.20 0.76
C MET A 97 -20.25 10.71 0.50
N LEU A 98 -19.27 10.38 -0.35
CA LEU A 98 -18.90 8.99 -0.63
C LEU A 98 -18.31 8.31 0.60
N LEU A 99 -17.45 9.01 1.36
CA LEU A 99 -16.90 8.54 2.62
C LEU A 99 -17.99 8.34 3.66
N GLN A 100 -18.90 9.30 3.82
CA GLN A 100 -20.01 9.15 4.76
C GLN A 100 -20.93 7.98 4.38
N ALA A 101 -21.24 7.80 3.09
CA ALA A 101 -22.00 6.65 2.64
C ALA A 101 -21.25 5.33 2.88
N ALA A 102 -19.93 5.29 2.62
CA ALA A 102 -19.08 4.14 2.90
C ALA A 102 -19.02 3.79 4.40
N ASP A 103 -18.93 4.79 5.27
CA ASP A 103 -18.99 4.64 6.73
C ASP A 103 -20.32 4.03 7.19
N ARG A 104 -21.43 4.39 6.55
CA ARG A 104 -22.73 3.76 6.84
C ARG A 104 -22.77 2.31 6.35
N LEU A 105 -22.26 2.03 5.16
CA LEU A 105 -22.22 0.67 4.60
C LEU A 105 -21.32 -0.27 5.42
N SER A 106 -20.19 0.23 5.95
CA SER A 106 -19.23 -0.56 6.73
C SER A 106 -19.74 -0.97 8.12
N GLN A 107 -20.75 -0.27 8.64
CA GLN A 107 -21.43 -0.64 9.89
C GLN A 107 -22.43 -1.80 9.71
N GLY A 108 -22.82 -2.09 8.47
CA GLY A 108 -23.73 -3.19 8.11
C GLY A 108 -23.00 -4.51 7.88
N LYS A 109 -23.72 -5.63 7.99
CA LYS A 109 -23.18 -7.00 7.73
C LYS A 109 -23.61 -7.59 6.38
N ASP A 110 -24.33 -6.83 5.55
CA ASP A 110 -24.81 -7.29 4.25
C ASP A 110 -23.63 -7.44 3.27
N PRO A 111 -23.39 -8.63 2.67
CA PRO A 111 -22.35 -8.81 1.66
C PRO A 111 -22.46 -7.85 0.46
N GLN A 112 -23.67 -7.39 0.12
CA GLN A 112 -23.87 -6.39 -0.95
C GLN A 112 -23.21 -5.04 -0.62
N ASN A 113 -22.98 -4.74 0.66
CA ASN A 113 -22.25 -3.53 1.06
C ASN A 113 -20.79 -3.62 0.64
N VAL A 114 -20.16 -4.80 0.78
CA VAL A 114 -18.78 -5.04 0.31
C VAL A 114 -18.69 -4.90 -1.20
N GLU A 115 -19.63 -5.49 -1.94
CA GLU A 115 -19.70 -5.37 -3.41
C GLU A 115 -19.83 -3.89 -3.85
N ALA A 116 -20.70 -3.13 -3.20
CA ALA A 116 -20.88 -1.71 -3.49
C ALA A 116 -19.63 -0.87 -3.20
N LEU A 117 -18.93 -1.14 -2.09
CA LEU A 117 -17.67 -0.47 -1.74
C LEU A 117 -16.57 -0.77 -2.76
N VAL A 118 -16.39 -2.04 -3.12
CA VAL A 118 -15.39 -2.46 -4.13
C VAL A 118 -15.71 -1.84 -5.48
N LYS A 119 -16.97 -1.90 -5.93
CA LYS A 119 -17.40 -1.29 -7.19
C LYS A 119 -17.23 0.22 -7.18
N GLY A 120 -17.49 0.87 -6.04
CA GLY A 120 -17.26 2.30 -5.84
C GLY A 120 -15.79 2.69 -6.03
N LEU A 121 -14.86 1.93 -5.44
CA LEU A 121 -13.41 2.14 -5.64
C LEU A 121 -13.00 2.00 -7.11
N VAL A 122 -13.44 0.93 -7.79
CA VAL A 122 -13.15 0.70 -9.22
C VAL A 122 -13.70 1.82 -10.10
N THR A 123 -14.94 2.24 -9.84
CA THR A 123 -15.60 3.30 -10.61
C THR A 123 -14.93 4.66 -10.40
N ALA A 124 -14.58 4.99 -9.15
CA ALA A 124 -13.85 6.21 -8.83
C ALA A 124 -12.48 6.25 -9.49
N GLN A 125 -11.73 5.15 -9.44
CA GLN A 125 -10.44 5.01 -10.11
C GLN A 125 -10.57 5.20 -11.63
N GLY A 126 -11.54 4.54 -12.27
CA GLY A 126 -11.77 4.68 -13.71
C GLY A 126 -12.04 6.13 -14.13
N LYS A 127 -12.90 6.84 -13.39
CA LYS A 127 -13.19 8.26 -13.65
C LYS A 127 -11.98 9.17 -13.43
N TYR A 128 -11.21 8.92 -12.38
CA TYR A 128 -9.98 9.67 -12.11
C TYR A 128 -8.93 9.45 -13.21
N VAL A 129 -8.74 8.19 -13.64
CA VAL A 129 -7.86 7.82 -14.75
C VAL A 129 -8.28 8.52 -16.05
N GLU A 130 -9.57 8.51 -16.38
CA GLU A 130 -10.10 9.21 -17.55
C GLU A 130 -9.82 10.72 -17.48
N TYR A 131 -10.13 11.35 -16.35
CA TYR A 131 -9.87 12.77 -16.12
C TYR A 131 -8.39 13.13 -16.31
N ARG A 132 -7.47 12.44 -15.60
CA ARG A 132 -6.03 12.73 -15.70
C ARG A 132 -5.51 12.53 -17.13
N THR A 133 -5.97 11.50 -17.85
CA THR A 133 -5.57 11.26 -19.24
C THR A 133 -6.02 12.39 -20.16
N GLN A 134 -7.25 12.89 -19.99
CA GLN A 134 -7.73 14.03 -20.77
C GLN A 134 -6.96 15.33 -20.46
N VAL A 135 -6.59 15.56 -19.20
CA VAL A 135 -5.78 16.71 -18.79
C VAL A 135 -4.36 16.61 -19.37
N MET A 136 -3.70 15.46 -19.24
CA MET A 136 -2.37 15.22 -19.83
C MET A 136 -2.36 15.44 -21.35
N LYS A 137 -3.39 14.97 -22.06
CA LYS A 137 -3.53 15.21 -23.51
C LYS A 137 -3.64 16.70 -23.87
N LYS A 138 -4.32 17.50 -23.05
CA LYS A 138 -4.41 18.95 -23.24
C LYS A 138 -3.06 19.61 -22.97
N LEU A 139 -2.37 19.22 -21.89
CA LEU A 139 -1.03 19.71 -21.56
C LEU A 139 -0.04 19.45 -22.70
N SER A 140 -0.04 18.25 -23.30
CA SER A 140 0.83 17.96 -24.45
C SER A 140 0.64 18.91 -25.65
N GLY A 141 -0.52 19.57 -25.76
CA GLY A 141 -0.77 20.58 -26.79
C GLY A 141 -0.22 21.99 -26.49
N MET A 142 0.34 22.22 -25.30
CA MET A 142 0.81 23.54 -24.79
C MET A 142 2.35 23.61 -24.75
N GLN A 143 3.03 23.02 -25.75
CA GLN A 143 4.43 22.60 -25.63
C GLN A 143 5.55 23.66 -25.70
N PRO A 144 5.33 24.97 -25.93
CA PRO A 144 6.32 25.95 -25.47
C PRO A 144 6.08 26.47 -24.05
N GLU A 145 4.89 26.31 -23.46
CA GLU A 145 4.55 26.89 -22.15
C GLU A 145 4.78 25.96 -20.94
N ILE A 146 5.10 24.69 -21.14
CA ILE A 146 5.30 23.73 -20.04
C ILE A 146 6.74 23.78 -19.52
N GLU A 147 6.89 24.06 -18.23
CA GLU A 147 8.16 23.90 -17.52
C GLU A 147 8.44 22.41 -17.24
N VAL A 148 9.65 21.95 -17.57
CA VAL A 148 10.07 20.54 -17.37
C VAL A 148 9.98 20.14 -15.90
N GLU A 149 10.32 21.04 -14.97
CA GLU A 149 10.26 20.81 -13.53
C GLU A 149 8.83 20.47 -13.07
N SER A 150 7.82 21.16 -13.60
CA SER A 150 6.41 20.89 -13.31
C SER A 150 5.97 19.48 -13.74
N LEU A 151 6.53 18.94 -14.83
CA LEU A 151 6.25 17.57 -15.26
C LEU A 151 6.98 16.52 -14.43
N LEU A 152 8.20 16.82 -13.96
CA LEU A 152 8.94 15.94 -13.06
C LEU A 152 8.25 15.85 -11.70
N ASP A 153 7.76 16.96 -11.15
CA ASP A 153 6.99 16.99 -9.90
C ASP A 153 5.68 16.19 -10.02
N LEU A 154 4.97 16.33 -11.14
CA LEU A 154 3.78 15.54 -11.43
C LEU A 154 4.11 14.04 -11.50
N TYR A 155 5.17 13.65 -12.21
CA TYR A 155 5.58 12.25 -12.32
C TYR A 155 5.91 11.66 -10.95
N GLU A 156 6.69 12.38 -10.13
CA GLU A 156 7.04 11.97 -8.77
C GLU A 156 5.82 11.84 -7.85
N SER A 157 4.85 12.75 -7.97
CA SER A 157 3.59 12.68 -7.23
C SER A 157 2.75 11.46 -7.62
N GLU A 158 2.53 11.25 -8.92
CA GLU A 158 1.75 10.11 -9.43
C GLU A 158 2.40 8.77 -9.07
N ARG A 159 3.73 8.69 -9.14
CA ARG A 159 4.50 7.51 -8.72
C ARG A 159 4.26 7.20 -7.24
N LYS A 160 4.38 8.20 -6.35
CA LYS A 160 4.15 8.03 -4.91
C LYS A 160 2.72 7.60 -4.61
N ASP A 161 1.73 8.16 -5.30
CA ASP A 161 0.33 7.82 -5.08
C ASP A 161 -0.01 6.41 -5.58
N TYR A 162 0.60 5.96 -6.69
CA TYR A 162 0.50 4.58 -7.15
C TYR A 162 1.07 3.57 -6.13
N ILE A 163 2.24 3.87 -5.55
CA ILE A 163 2.86 3.02 -4.51
C ILE A 163 1.95 2.92 -3.28
N LYS A 164 1.45 4.06 -2.77
CA LYS A 164 0.51 4.07 -1.63
C LYS A 164 -0.77 3.28 -1.90
N TYR A 165 -1.28 3.35 -3.12
CA TYR A 165 -2.45 2.58 -3.54
C TYR A 165 -2.17 1.07 -3.49
N GLN A 166 -1.04 0.62 -4.06
CA GLN A 166 -0.64 -0.79 -4.03
C GLN A 166 -0.40 -1.30 -2.60
N GLU A 167 0.26 -0.52 -1.75
CA GLU A 167 0.43 -0.85 -0.34
C GLU A 167 -0.92 -0.98 0.40
N SER A 168 -1.87 -0.10 0.11
CA SER A 168 -3.20 -0.13 0.75
C SER A 168 -4.00 -1.37 0.36
N LEU A 169 -3.95 -1.76 -0.92
CA LEU A 169 -4.56 -3.01 -1.39
C LEU A 169 -3.87 -4.23 -0.78
N THR A 170 -2.53 -4.23 -0.71
CA THR A 170 -1.75 -5.32 -0.11
C THR A 170 -2.08 -5.48 1.39
N LYS A 171 -2.19 -4.37 2.14
CA LYS A 171 -2.64 -4.37 3.55
C LYS A 171 -4.07 -4.91 3.67
N LEU A 172 -4.97 -4.50 2.80
CA LEU A 172 -6.34 -5.01 2.80
C LEU A 172 -6.35 -6.53 2.61
N LEU A 173 -5.62 -7.06 1.63
CA LEU A 173 -5.47 -8.50 1.40
C LEU A 173 -4.91 -9.22 2.63
N GLY A 174 -3.84 -8.70 3.24
CA GLY A 174 -3.23 -9.31 4.42
C GLY A 174 -4.12 -9.33 5.66
N ASN A 175 -5.01 -8.34 5.79
CA ASN A 175 -5.99 -8.28 6.87
C ASN A 175 -7.18 -9.22 6.65
N LEU A 176 -7.34 -9.80 5.44
CA LEU A 176 -8.28 -10.88 5.23
C LEU A 176 -7.73 -12.13 5.90
N GLY A 177 -8.41 -12.63 6.93
CA GLY A 177 -8.14 -13.93 7.56
C GLY A 177 -8.48 -15.12 6.66
N ASP A 178 -8.40 -14.95 5.33
CA ASP A 178 -8.76 -15.91 4.30
C ASP A 178 -7.52 -16.29 3.51
N ASP A 179 -7.07 -17.53 3.64
CA ASP A 179 -5.81 -18.00 3.06
C ASP A 179 -5.83 -18.08 1.53
N ARG A 180 -6.99 -17.88 0.88
CA ARG A 180 -7.07 -17.69 -0.57
C ARG A 180 -6.31 -16.45 -1.07
N VAL A 181 -5.92 -15.53 -0.18
CA VAL A 181 -5.06 -14.39 -0.55
C VAL A 181 -3.58 -14.75 -0.69
N ILE A 182 -3.15 -15.93 -0.24
CA ILE A 182 -1.72 -16.30 -0.21
C ILE A 182 -1.08 -16.30 -1.60
N PRO A 183 -1.68 -16.89 -2.67
CA PRO A 183 -1.07 -16.89 -3.99
C PRO A 183 -0.81 -15.48 -4.54
N ILE A 184 -1.78 -14.57 -4.41
CA ILE A 184 -1.60 -13.19 -4.89
C ILE A 184 -0.58 -12.42 -4.07
N LEU A 185 -0.49 -12.67 -2.75
CA LEU A 185 0.55 -12.06 -1.91
C LEU A 185 1.95 -12.58 -2.28
N ILE A 186 2.10 -13.86 -2.63
CA ILE A 186 3.34 -14.43 -3.17
C ILE A 186 3.70 -13.78 -4.50
N ASP A 187 2.74 -13.64 -5.41
CA ASP A 187 2.96 -12.96 -6.70
C ASP A 187 3.39 -11.50 -6.50
N ILE A 188 2.77 -10.79 -5.54
CA ILE A 188 3.16 -9.41 -5.20
C ILE A 188 4.60 -9.36 -4.70
N ALA A 189 4.99 -10.27 -3.80
CA ALA A 189 6.34 -10.31 -3.22
C ALA A 189 7.43 -10.61 -4.26
N ARG A 190 7.13 -11.49 -5.22
CA ARG A 190 8.07 -11.96 -6.26
C ARG A 190 8.23 -10.99 -7.43
N ASN A 191 7.18 -10.27 -7.80
CA ASN A 191 7.18 -9.48 -9.03
C ASN A 191 8.12 -8.25 -8.93
N PRO A 192 9.22 -8.18 -9.72
CA PRO A 192 10.16 -7.06 -9.68
C PRO A 192 9.57 -5.73 -10.19
N GLU A 193 8.45 -5.77 -10.93
CA GLU A 193 7.74 -4.57 -11.38
C GLU A 193 6.99 -3.86 -10.23
N ASN A 194 6.79 -4.55 -9.09
CA ASN A 194 6.23 -3.93 -7.90
C ASN A 194 7.32 -3.16 -7.15
N ASN A 195 6.97 -1.99 -6.61
CA ASN A 195 7.89 -1.25 -5.77
C ASN A 195 8.30 -2.05 -4.51
N LEU A 196 9.55 -1.90 -4.08
CA LEU A 196 10.11 -2.57 -2.91
C LEU A 196 9.22 -2.51 -1.68
N SER A 197 8.64 -1.36 -1.36
CA SER A 197 7.83 -1.22 -0.14
C SER A 197 6.61 -2.14 -0.17
N THR A 198 6.01 -2.32 -1.35
CA THR A 198 4.86 -3.22 -1.57
C THR A 198 5.29 -4.68 -1.48
N ARG A 199 6.43 -5.04 -2.08
CA ARG A 199 7.01 -6.40 -2.01
C ARG A 199 7.36 -6.78 -0.57
N SER A 200 8.02 -5.88 0.15
CA SER A 200 8.44 -6.06 1.55
C SER A 200 7.24 -6.21 2.47
N LEU A 201 6.20 -5.40 2.27
CA LEU A 201 4.94 -5.51 2.99
C LEU A 201 4.25 -6.86 2.74
N ALA A 202 4.26 -7.37 1.51
CA ALA A 202 3.70 -8.68 1.20
C ALA A 202 4.45 -9.80 1.95
N ILE A 203 5.79 -9.75 1.99
CA ILE A 203 6.61 -10.70 2.79
C ILE A 203 6.27 -10.59 4.28
N GLU A 204 6.14 -9.38 4.83
CA GLU A 204 5.76 -9.16 6.24
C GLU A 204 4.38 -9.73 6.57
N ILE A 205 3.43 -9.63 5.64
CA ILE A 205 2.10 -10.23 5.80
C ILE A 205 2.20 -11.75 5.76
N LEU A 206 2.90 -12.29 4.77
CA LEU A 206 3.07 -13.72 4.56
C LEU A 206 3.79 -14.39 5.74
N SER A 207 4.78 -13.73 6.35
CA SER A 207 5.53 -14.27 7.50
C SER A 207 4.68 -14.47 8.76
N ARG A 208 3.49 -13.86 8.82
CA ARG A 208 2.52 -14.03 9.90
C ARG A 208 1.49 -15.13 9.65
N LYS A 209 1.55 -15.78 8.48
CA LYS A 209 0.63 -16.85 8.07
C LYS A 209 1.33 -18.20 8.16
N ASP A 210 0.56 -19.23 8.51
CA ASP A 210 1.05 -20.60 8.66
C ASP A 210 0.57 -21.45 7.48
N ASP A 211 1.26 -21.33 6.34
CA ASP A 211 0.97 -22.09 5.12
C ASP A 211 2.28 -22.60 4.48
N PRO A 212 2.40 -23.91 4.17
CA PRO A 212 3.62 -24.48 3.58
C PRO A 212 4.03 -23.85 2.26
N THR A 213 3.08 -23.38 1.43
CA THR A 213 3.37 -22.74 0.14
C THR A 213 4.15 -21.44 0.31
N ILE A 214 4.04 -20.79 1.47
CA ILE A 214 4.82 -19.59 1.81
C ILE A 214 6.28 -19.96 2.05
N THR A 215 6.53 -21.10 2.70
CA THR A 215 7.89 -21.59 2.95
C THR A 215 8.60 -21.92 1.64
N GLU A 216 7.93 -22.69 0.77
CA GLU A 216 8.43 -22.97 -0.60
C GLU A 216 8.69 -21.66 -1.34
N ALA A 217 7.77 -20.69 -1.21
CA ALA A 217 7.90 -19.43 -1.91
C ALA A 217 9.10 -18.60 -1.45
N PHE A 218 9.35 -18.55 -0.13
CA PHE A 218 10.51 -17.87 0.44
C PHE A 218 11.82 -18.57 0.09
N ILE A 219 11.86 -19.90 0.03
CA ILE A 219 13.04 -20.65 -0.42
C ILE A 219 13.38 -20.29 -1.86
N ASP A 220 12.40 -20.33 -2.77
CA ASP A 220 12.60 -19.95 -4.17
C ASP A 220 13.10 -18.51 -4.30
N MET A 221 12.50 -17.58 -3.57
CA MET A 221 12.91 -16.17 -3.59
C MET A 221 14.34 -16.01 -3.06
N LEU A 222 14.70 -16.71 -1.98
CA LEU A 222 16.07 -16.69 -1.46
C LEU A 222 17.07 -17.32 -2.43
N GLN A 223 16.64 -18.19 -3.36
CA GLN A 223 17.47 -18.79 -4.39
C GLN A 223 17.54 -17.97 -5.70
N ASP A 224 16.59 -17.06 -5.90
CA ASP A 224 16.50 -16.25 -7.11
C ASP A 224 17.77 -15.39 -7.27
N PRO A 225 18.51 -15.50 -8.38
CA PRO A 225 19.65 -14.65 -8.72
C PRO A 225 19.44 -13.14 -8.58
N GLU A 226 18.23 -12.64 -8.85
CA GLU A 226 17.87 -11.24 -8.66
C GLU A 226 17.91 -10.88 -7.17
N THR A 227 17.37 -11.75 -6.32
CA THR A 227 17.39 -11.60 -4.85
C THR A 227 18.76 -11.92 -4.25
N GLN A 228 19.53 -12.85 -4.85
CA GLN A 228 20.87 -13.26 -4.41
C GLN A 228 22.00 -12.36 -4.93
N LEU A 229 21.69 -11.38 -5.79
CA LEU A 229 22.64 -10.44 -6.39
C LEU A 229 23.65 -11.13 -7.33
N LYS A 230 23.22 -11.60 -8.51
CA LYS A 230 24.16 -11.93 -9.60
C LYS A 230 24.73 -10.65 -10.24
N PHE A 231 25.74 -10.13 -9.56
CA PHE A 231 26.41 -8.85 -9.74
C PHE A 231 27.46 -8.81 -10.88
N LYS A 232 27.41 -9.66 -11.92
CA LYS A 232 28.58 -9.82 -12.83
C LYS A 232 28.36 -9.54 -14.32
N ASP A 233 27.20 -9.86 -14.90
CA ASP A 233 27.11 -9.92 -16.36
C ASP A 233 26.59 -8.62 -17.02
N PHE A 234 25.80 -7.80 -16.32
CA PHE A 234 25.20 -6.61 -16.93
C PHE A 234 26.11 -5.37 -16.94
N ALA A 235 26.94 -5.20 -15.89
CA ALA A 235 27.87 -4.07 -15.77
C ALA A 235 29.01 -4.14 -16.80
N LEU A 236 29.46 -5.34 -17.17
CA LEU A 236 30.50 -5.53 -18.19
C LEU A 236 29.95 -5.32 -19.61
N GLN A 237 28.68 -5.62 -19.85
CA GLN A 237 28.07 -5.51 -21.18
C GLN A 237 27.54 -4.09 -21.48
N ALA A 238 27.19 -3.31 -20.46
CA ALA A 238 26.72 -1.91 -20.60
C ALA A 238 27.87 -0.88 -20.68
N MET A 239 29.09 -1.24 -20.25
CA MET A 239 30.25 -0.35 -20.25
C MET A 239 30.98 -0.23 -21.59
N ASP A 240 30.71 -1.13 -22.55
CA ASP A 240 31.41 -1.14 -23.84
C ASP A 240 30.87 -0.09 -24.85
N ASP A 241 29.71 0.54 -24.62
CA ASP A 241 29.00 1.20 -25.74
C ASP A 241 28.37 2.60 -25.54
N VAL A 242 28.58 3.36 -24.44
CA VAL A 242 28.01 4.73 -24.36
C VAL A 242 28.83 5.73 -23.52
N PRO A 243 29.14 6.94 -24.03
CA PRO A 243 29.62 8.05 -23.22
C PRO A 243 28.50 9.05 -22.90
N THR A 244 28.01 9.11 -21.65
CA THR A 244 27.44 10.36 -21.10
C THR A 244 27.44 10.33 -19.57
N TYR A 245 28.30 11.11 -18.92
CA TYR A 245 28.54 11.06 -17.48
C TYR A 245 27.29 11.25 -16.60
N LYS A 246 26.27 12.00 -17.07
CA LYS A 246 25.00 12.18 -16.34
C LYS A 246 24.10 10.94 -16.38
N MET A 247 24.13 10.21 -17.49
CA MET A 247 23.42 8.94 -17.63
C MET A 247 24.10 7.85 -16.82
N ILE A 248 25.45 7.86 -16.76
CA ILE A 248 26.22 7.00 -15.86
C ILE A 248 25.92 7.32 -14.40
N THR A 249 25.81 8.59 -14.00
CA THR A 249 25.44 8.96 -12.62
C THR A 249 24.00 8.55 -12.29
N ALA A 250 23.02 8.84 -13.15
CA ALA A 250 21.64 8.45 -12.93
C ALA A 250 21.46 6.92 -12.92
N LEU A 251 22.17 6.19 -13.78
CA LEU A 251 22.20 4.72 -13.77
C LEU A 251 22.96 4.18 -12.56
N SER A 252 24.03 4.84 -12.10
CA SER A 252 24.77 4.47 -10.89
C SER A 252 23.95 4.71 -9.63
N GLU A 253 23.17 5.78 -9.59
CA GLU A 253 22.23 6.11 -8.51
C GLU A 253 21.03 5.17 -8.55
N LEU A 254 20.44 4.89 -9.72
CA LEU A 254 19.39 3.89 -9.90
C LEU A 254 19.90 2.48 -9.52
N TYR A 255 21.15 2.16 -9.84
CA TYR A 255 21.80 0.89 -9.49
C TYR A 255 22.14 0.78 -7.99
N LYS A 256 22.48 1.91 -7.34
CA LYS A 256 22.61 1.96 -5.87
C LYS A 256 21.26 1.76 -5.21
N VAL A 257 20.23 2.40 -5.74
CA VAL A 257 18.85 2.23 -5.27
C VAL A 257 18.45 0.77 -5.43
N ASP A 258 18.56 0.18 -6.62
CA ASP A 258 18.23 -1.23 -6.87
C ASP A 258 19.00 -2.17 -5.92
N LYS A 259 20.31 -1.97 -5.73
CA LYS A 259 21.10 -2.71 -4.74
C LYS A 259 20.59 -2.56 -3.30
N GLU A 260 20.26 -1.34 -2.86
CA GLU A 260 19.69 -1.10 -1.54
C GLU A 260 18.31 -1.75 -1.39
N GLU A 261 17.49 -1.70 -2.45
CA GLU A 261 16.18 -2.33 -2.48
C GLU A 261 16.29 -3.87 -2.33
N HIS A 262 17.19 -4.51 -3.09
CA HIS A 262 17.45 -5.95 -2.97
C HIS A 262 17.93 -6.36 -1.58
N LEU A 263 18.82 -5.56 -0.96
CA LEU A 263 19.33 -5.83 0.39
C LEU A 263 18.23 -5.71 1.45
N ILE A 264 17.32 -4.75 1.32
CA ILE A 264 16.15 -4.63 2.20
C ILE A 264 15.24 -5.87 2.06
N LEU A 265 15.01 -6.33 0.82
CA LEU A 265 14.20 -7.52 0.58
C LEU A 265 14.83 -8.78 1.20
N LEU A 266 16.14 -8.96 1.01
CA LEU A 266 16.88 -10.08 1.55
C LEU A 266 16.93 -10.03 3.10
N GLU A 267 17.04 -8.85 3.70
CA GLU A 267 16.91 -8.68 5.14
C GLU A 267 15.53 -9.14 5.62
N LYS A 268 14.45 -8.76 4.92
CA LYS A 268 13.08 -9.17 5.27
C LYS A 268 12.84 -10.66 5.08
N LEU A 269 13.39 -11.27 4.02
CA LEU A 269 13.31 -12.71 3.80
C LEU A 269 14.07 -13.48 4.89
N THR A 270 15.29 -13.06 5.23
CA THR A 270 16.07 -13.71 6.30
C THR A 270 15.43 -13.54 7.68
N GLU A 271 14.75 -12.43 7.94
CA GLU A 271 13.91 -12.23 9.12
C GLU A 271 12.68 -13.15 9.12
N ALA A 272 11.98 -13.28 7.98
CA ALA A 272 10.78 -14.10 7.85
C ALA A 272 11.03 -15.60 8.00
N VAL A 273 12.16 -16.11 7.48
CA VAL A 273 12.51 -17.53 7.59
C VAL A 273 13.12 -17.90 8.93
N LYS A 274 13.31 -16.94 9.85
CA LYS A 274 13.94 -17.16 11.15
C LYS A 274 13.23 -18.22 11.99
N ASP A 275 11.91 -18.36 11.84
CA ASP A 275 11.09 -19.33 12.58
C ASP A 275 10.71 -20.57 11.74
N VAL A 276 11.01 -20.58 10.44
CA VAL A 276 10.79 -21.72 9.54
C VAL A 276 11.76 -22.88 9.83
N ASN A 277 11.26 -24.10 9.98
CA ASN A 277 12.05 -25.29 10.30
C ASN A 277 12.17 -26.25 9.09
N ASP A 278 12.74 -25.74 8.00
CA ASP A 278 13.00 -26.52 6.78
C ASP A 278 14.51 -26.67 6.54
N THR A 279 15.00 -27.91 6.50
CA THR A 279 16.41 -28.21 6.27
C THR A 279 16.94 -27.72 4.91
N ALA A 280 16.06 -27.47 3.94
CA ALA A 280 16.44 -26.87 2.65
C ALA A 280 17.02 -25.46 2.81
N LEU A 281 16.70 -24.77 3.91
CA LEU A 281 17.25 -23.44 4.22
C LEU A 281 18.72 -23.51 4.68
N VAL A 282 19.19 -24.63 5.21
CA VAL A 282 20.53 -24.76 5.79
C VAL A 282 21.65 -24.36 4.81
N PRO A 283 21.73 -24.90 3.57
CA PRO A 283 22.77 -24.49 2.63
C PRO A 283 22.65 -23.00 2.25
N ILE A 284 21.43 -22.50 2.01
CA ILE A 284 21.18 -21.12 1.56
C ILE A 284 21.60 -20.11 2.62
N LEU A 285 21.17 -20.32 3.87
CA LEU A 285 21.50 -19.46 4.99
C LEU A 285 22.99 -19.53 5.35
N THR A 286 23.62 -20.69 5.16
CA THR A 286 25.08 -20.84 5.36
C THR A 286 25.85 -20.00 4.35
N ASP A 287 25.47 -20.04 3.06
CA ASP A 287 26.09 -19.24 2.01
C ASP A 287 25.89 -17.74 2.25
N ILE A 288 24.69 -17.31 2.66
CA ILE A 288 24.40 -15.92 3.05
C ILE A 288 25.28 -15.48 4.22
N ALA A 289 25.40 -16.30 5.27
CA ALA A 289 26.21 -15.96 6.44
C ALA A 289 27.71 -15.82 6.13
N LEU A 290 28.23 -16.66 5.23
CA LEU A 290 29.64 -16.66 4.82
C LEU A 290 29.99 -15.53 3.85
N SER A 291 29.04 -15.04 3.05
CA SER A 291 29.31 -14.07 2.00
C SER A 291 29.56 -12.66 2.53
N GLU A 292 30.75 -12.11 2.26
CA GLU A 292 31.14 -10.74 2.63
C GLU A 292 30.38 -9.66 1.83
N ILE A 293 29.66 -10.04 0.77
CA ILE A 293 28.90 -9.08 -0.06
C ILE A 293 27.67 -8.54 0.68
N TYR A 294 27.17 -9.27 1.67
CA TYR A 294 25.97 -8.91 2.41
C TYR A 294 26.31 -8.11 3.68
N PRO A 295 25.49 -7.10 4.05
CA PRO A 295 25.60 -6.40 5.31
C PRO A 295 25.54 -7.34 6.51
N TYR A 296 26.19 -6.96 7.61
CA TYR A 296 26.21 -7.76 8.83
C TYR A 296 24.84 -8.15 9.35
N LYS A 297 23.82 -7.28 9.18
CA LYS A 297 22.48 -7.56 9.66
C LYS A 297 21.84 -8.79 8.99
N ILE A 298 22.00 -8.91 7.67
CA ILE A 298 21.51 -10.05 6.89
C ILE A 298 22.25 -11.32 7.28
N ARG A 299 23.58 -11.22 7.40
CA ARG A 299 24.46 -12.34 7.81
C ARG A 299 24.12 -12.83 9.22
N GLU A 300 23.91 -11.90 10.15
CA GLU A 300 23.47 -12.19 11.52
C GLU A 300 22.11 -12.90 11.52
N ASN A 301 21.11 -12.37 10.81
CA ASN A 301 19.79 -13.01 10.69
C ASN A 301 19.89 -14.44 10.14
N ALA A 302 20.75 -14.68 9.15
CA ALA A 302 20.99 -16.02 8.61
C ALA A 302 21.60 -16.96 9.64
N ILE A 303 22.62 -16.53 10.39
CA ILE A 303 23.23 -17.33 11.47
C ILE A 303 22.20 -17.63 12.57
N LEU A 304 21.41 -16.65 12.99
CA LEU A 304 20.35 -16.83 13.99
C LEU A 304 19.28 -17.83 13.51
N SER A 305 18.93 -17.80 12.22
CA SER A 305 17.99 -18.75 11.61
C SER A 305 18.54 -20.17 11.60
N LEU A 306 19.87 -20.32 11.48
CA LEU A 306 20.56 -21.61 11.47
C LEU A 306 20.63 -22.29 12.85
N VAL A 307 20.53 -21.52 13.95
CA VAL A 307 20.68 -22.01 15.34
C VAL A 307 19.79 -23.24 15.63
N LYS A 308 18.54 -23.23 15.17
CA LYS A 308 17.55 -24.27 15.44
C LYS A 308 17.90 -25.64 14.88
N PHE A 309 18.67 -25.68 13.78
CA PHE A 309 19.00 -26.94 13.10
C PHE A 309 20.06 -27.74 13.84
N ARG A 310 20.76 -27.12 14.79
CA ARG A 310 21.80 -27.76 15.61
C ARG A 310 22.80 -28.55 14.77
N ASP A 311 23.19 -27.97 13.64
CA ASP A 311 24.13 -28.56 12.70
C ASP A 311 25.58 -28.19 13.10
N LYS A 312 26.31 -29.18 13.61
CA LYS A 312 27.70 -29.04 14.04
C LYS A 312 28.65 -28.74 12.87
N GLU A 313 28.36 -29.24 11.67
CA GLU A 313 29.17 -28.96 10.48
C GLU A 313 29.03 -27.50 10.05
N VAL A 314 27.80 -26.97 10.06
CA VAL A 314 27.54 -25.55 9.77
C VAL A 314 28.25 -24.64 10.78
N PHE A 315 28.21 -24.97 12.07
CA PHE A 315 28.97 -24.22 13.08
C PHE A 315 30.45 -24.13 12.73
N PHE A 316 31.09 -25.25 12.37
CA PHE A 316 32.51 -25.25 12.01
C PHE A 316 32.80 -24.54 10.69
N LYS A 317 31.85 -24.47 9.75
CA LYS A 317 31.98 -23.64 8.55
C LYS A 317 31.94 -22.14 8.87
N LEU A 318 31.11 -21.73 9.83
CA LEU A 318 30.96 -20.33 10.24
C LEU A 318 32.05 -19.85 11.21
N LEU A 319 32.61 -20.76 12.01
CA LEU A 319 33.60 -20.42 13.03
C LEU A 319 34.82 -19.60 12.52
N PRO A 320 35.40 -19.88 11.34
CA PRO A 320 36.50 -19.09 10.77
C PRO A 320 36.16 -17.61 10.57
N LEU A 321 34.87 -17.24 10.45
CA LEU A 321 34.48 -15.83 10.35
C LEU A 321 35.01 -15.00 11.53
N LEU A 322 35.06 -15.60 12.73
CA LEU A 322 35.52 -14.93 13.95
C LEU A 322 37.05 -14.79 14.05
N GLU A 323 37.82 -15.37 13.12
CA GLU A 323 39.26 -15.12 13.03
C GLU A 323 39.55 -13.68 12.54
N ASP A 324 38.61 -13.07 11.81
CA ASP A 324 38.67 -11.66 11.42
C ASP A 324 37.99 -10.78 12.47
N ALA A 325 38.75 -9.82 13.01
CA ALA A 325 38.28 -8.83 13.97
C ALA A 325 37.04 -8.05 13.49
N ARG A 326 36.90 -7.82 12.18
CA ARG A 326 35.79 -7.08 11.58
C ARG A 326 34.45 -7.82 11.73
N ASN A 327 34.48 -9.15 11.77
CA ASN A 327 33.30 -10.00 11.86
C ASN A 327 32.84 -10.27 13.31
N TYR A 328 33.45 -9.66 14.33
CA TYR A 328 33.03 -9.85 15.74
C TYR A 328 31.59 -9.42 16.01
N VAL A 329 31.01 -8.58 15.15
CA VAL A 329 29.57 -8.27 15.19
C VAL A 329 28.68 -9.51 15.01
N LEU A 330 29.20 -10.60 14.43
CA LEU A 330 28.50 -11.88 14.26
C LEU A 330 28.73 -12.84 15.45
N TYR A 331 29.56 -12.46 16.42
CA TYR A 331 29.98 -13.31 17.53
C TYR A 331 28.78 -13.81 18.35
N ASP A 332 27.85 -12.92 18.71
CA ASP A 332 26.71 -13.29 19.56
C ASP A 332 25.83 -14.36 18.89
N ALA A 333 25.64 -14.26 17.57
CA ALA A 333 24.87 -15.22 16.80
C ALA A 333 25.59 -16.59 16.72
N ILE A 334 26.91 -16.60 16.47
CA ILE A 334 27.71 -17.85 16.44
C ILE A 334 27.81 -18.47 17.84
N TYR A 335 27.94 -17.65 18.88
CA TYR A 335 27.92 -18.09 20.27
C TYR A 335 26.56 -18.71 20.64
N GLN A 336 25.45 -18.11 20.20
CA GLN A 336 24.13 -18.69 20.40
C GLN A 336 24.02 -20.07 19.73
N MET A 337 24.53 -20.23 18.51
CA MET A 337 24.60 -21.53 17.84
C MET A 337 25.42 -22.55 18.64
N ALA A 338 26.59 -22.16 19.14
CA ALA A 338 27.43 -23.03 19.99
C ALA A 338 26.72 -23.47 21.27
N ARG A 339 26.00 -22.55 21.92
CA ARG A 339 25.20 -22.83 23.11
C ARG A 339 24.06 -23.81 22.84
N GLU A 340 23.37 -23.64 21.72
CA GLU A 340 22.24 -24.49 21.35
C GLU A 340 22.69 -25.92 20.98
N LEU A 341 23.87 -26.05 20.35
CA LEU A 341 24.54 -27.33 20.12
C LEU A 341 24.91 -28.05 21.42
N ASN A 342 25.30 -27.30 22.46
CA ASN A 342 25.70 -27.80 23.77
C ASN A 342 26.75 -28.94 23.70
N ASP A 343 27.67 -28.82 22.76
CA ASP A 343 28.75 -29.78 22.50
C ASP A 343 30.09 -29.23 23.03
N LYS A 344 30.84 -30.06 23.75
CA LYS A 344 32.09 -29.64 24.39
C LYS A 344 33.15 -29.21 23.36
N GLU A 345 33.28 -29.93 22.26
CA GLU A 345 34.26 -29.62 21.21
C GLU A 345 33.92 -28.29 20.53
N VAL A 346 32.64 -28.06 20.25
CA VAL A 346 32.12 -26.78 19.71
C VAL A 346 32.48 -25.61 20.62
N LEU A 347 32.19 -25.72 21.91
CA LEU A 347 32.49 -24.66 22.90
C LEU A 347 33.99 -24.45 23.09
N ASP A 348 34.78 -25.53 23.12
CA ASP A 348 36.23 -25.43 23.25
C ASP A 348 36.84 -24.78 22.00
N LYS A 349 36.37 -25.13 20.80
CA LYS A 349 36.84 -24.53 19.54
C LYS A 349 36.46 -23.05 19.43
N LEU A 350 35.28 -22.66 19.89
CA LEU A 350 34.88 -21.25 19.94
C LEU A 350 35.86 -20.41 20.77
N ARG A 351 36.17 -20.87 21.99
CA ARG A 351 37.15 -20.21 22.88
C ARG A 351 38.54 -20.13 22.25
N GLU A 352 38.98 -21.18 21.56
CA GLU A 352 40.27 -21.17 20.86
C GLU A 352 40.31 -20.09 19.77
N THR A 353 39.24 -19.95 18.99
CA THR A 353 39.13 -18.96 17.92
C THR A 353 39.10 -17.53 18.49
N GLU A 354 38.34 -17.29 19.56
CA GLU A 354 38.36 -16.01 20.29
C GLU A 354 39.78 -15.62 20.72
N LEU A 355 40.51 -16.57 21.33
CA LEU A 355 41.85 -16.32 21.84
C LEU A 355 42.85 -16.02 20.72
N LYS A 356 42.70 -16.64 19.55
CA LYS A 356 43.51 -16.32 18.35
C LYS A 356 43.20 -14.91 17.84
N ALA A 357 41.93 -14.57 17.71
CA ALA A 357 41.53 -13.30 17.15
C ALA A 357 41.87 -12.12 18.08
N GLN A 358 41.75 -12.28 19.40
CA GLN A 358 42.26 -11.30 20.38
C GLN A 358 43.76 -11.05 20.20
N LYS A 359 44.57 -12.11 20.06
CA LYS A 359 46.02 -11.98 19.83
C LYS A 359 46.37 -11.27 18.53
N SER A 360 45.60 -11.50 17.46
CA SER A 360 45.76 -10.82 16.16
C SER A 360 45.52 -9.31 16.27
N ILE A 361 44.47 -8.90 16.98
CA ILE A 361 44.15 -7.48 17.23
C ILE A 361 45.28 -6.77 17.99
N PHE A 362 45.84 -7.40 19.04
CA PHE A 362 46.95 -6.83 19.80
C PHE A 362 48.27 -6.73 19.01
N GLN A 363 48.48 -7.60 18.01
CA GLN A 363 49.67 -7.56 17.16
C GLN A 363 49.55 -6.55 16.02
N GLY A 364 48.34 -6.32 15.50
CA GLY A 364 48.06 -5.30 14.48
C GLY A 364 48.20 -3.86 14.97
N ILE A 365 47.95 -3.59 16.25
CA ILE A 365 48.11 -2.26 16.89
C ILE A 365 49.59 -1.88 17.12
N ARG A 366 50.52 -2.83 16.99
CA ARG A 366 51.97 -2.62 17.18
C ARG A 366 52.75 -2.33 15.88
N ARG A 367 52.07 -2.20 14.74
CA ARG A 367 52.64 -1.70 13.48
C ARG A 367 51.98 -0.37 13.15
#